data_AF-A0A2J9IM77-F1
#
_entry.id   AF-A0A2J9IM77-F1
#
_cell.length_a   1.000
_cell.length_b   1.000
_cell.length_c   1.000
_cell.angle_alpha   90.00
_cell.angle_beta   90.00
_cell.angle_gamma   90.00
#
_symmetry.space_group_name_H-M   'P 1'
#
loop_
_entity.id
_entity.type
_entity.pdbx_description
1 polymer ?
#
loop_
_entity_poly.entity_id
_entity_poly.type
_entity_poly.pdbx_seq_one_letter_code
_entity_poly.pdbx_strand_id
1 'polypeptide(L)'
;MSTARICATPACGRPVVYPVPGLCRPCYLHAPHVGLILPTVGPSGADHGAWKGEAVGYVGAHDRVVRLHGTARLYQCTTCPERASDWSLRPQWATRFDAKAGMWLSPDPEGYTPQCKACNNARRALDQQYQAHAGALYVDTPGGPVPVVAPTLARRLVRWTEAAPTVAETLPLWEDPR
;
A
#
# COMPACT_ATOMS: atom_id res chain seq x y z
N MET A 1 -17.75 -23.38 -34.64
CA MET A 1 -16.59 -23.41 -33.72
C MET A 1 -16.15 -21.97 -33.49
N SER A 2 -16.21 -21.47 -32.25
CA SER A 2 -15.80 -20.09 -31.96
C SER A 2 -14.28 -20.03 -31.88
N THR A 3 -13.62 -19.22 -32.72
CA THR A 3 -12.18 -18.98 -32.61
C THR A 3 -11.91 -18.23 -31.30
N ALA A 4 -11.00 -18.75 -30.48
CA ALA A 4 -10.58 -18.06 -29.27
C ALA A 4 -9.89 -16.74 -29.66
N ARG A 5 -10.32 -15.62 -29.06
CA ARG A 5 -9.65 -14.33 -29.28
C ARG A 5 -8.24 -14.36 -28.69
N ILE A 6 -7.28 -13.74 -29.38
CA ILE A 6 -5.88 -13.62 -28.93
C ILE A 6 -5.68 -12.30 -28.18
N CYS A 7 -4.80 -12.30 -27.18
CA CYS A 7 -4.43 -11.15 -26.37
C CYS A 7 -4.05 -9.92 -27.23
N ALA A 8 -4.52 -8.73 -26.83
CA ALA A 8 -4.28 -7.48 -27.53
C ALA A 8 -2.85 -6.92 -27.36
N THR A 9 -2.05 -7.44 -26.42
CA THR A 9 -0.65 -6.99 -26.26
C THR A 9 0.20 -7.44 -27.46
N PRO A 10 0.95 -6.53 -28.11
CA PRO A 10 1.87 -6.90 -29.19
C PRO A 10 2.80 -8.04 -28.75
N ALA A 11 3.05 -9.00 -29.64
CA ALA A 11 3.80 -10.23 -29.39
C ALA A 11 3.19 -11.24 -28.39
N CYS A 12 1.98 -11.02 -27.86
CA CYS A 12 1.32 -11.99 -26.99
C CYS A 12 0.36 -12.91 -27.79
N GLY A 13 0.73 -14.18 -27.96
CA GLY A 13 -0.11 -15.19 -28.63
C GLY A 13 -1.11 -15.94 -27.72
N ARG A 14 -1.28 -15.52 -26.46
CA ARG A 14 -2.12 -16.23 -25.49
C ARG A 14 -3.61 -15.94 -25.70
N PRO A 15 -4.52 -16.87 -25.35
CA PRO A 15 -5.96 -16.60 -25.42
C PRO A 15 -6.37 -15.50 -24.44
N VAL A 16 -7.37 -14.71 -24.84
CA VAL A 16 -7.97 -13.66 -24.01
C VAL A 16 -8.69 -14.27 -22.83
N VAL A 17 -8.43 -13.73 -21.64
CA VAL A 17 -9.14 -14.08 -20.39
C VAL A 17 -10.08 -12.94 -19.98
N TYR A 18 -9.68 -11.69 -20.25
CA TYR A 18 -10.42 -10.48 -19.92
C TYR A 18 -10.93 -9.83 -21.22
N PRO A 19 -12.19 -10.03 -21.62
CA PRO A 19 -12.71 -9.61 -22.93
C PRO A 19 -12.64 -8.11 -23.19
N VAL A 20 -12.77 -7.32 -22.15
CA VAL A 20 -12.51 -5.88 -22.10
C VAL A 20 -11.49 -5.72 -20.98
N PRO A 21 -10.22 -5.38 -21.26
CA PRO A 21 -9.66 -4.77 -22.48
C PRO A 21 -9.18 -5.71 -23.62
N GLY A 22 -9.49 -7.01 -23.57
CA GLY A 22 -8.99 -7.98 -24.57
C GLY A 22 -7.61 -8.53 -24.24
N LEU A 23 -7.29 -8.70 -22.95
CA LEU A 23 -5.98 -9.15 -22.49
C LEU A 23 -6.02 -10.58 -21.93
N CYS A 24 -4.90 -11.30 -22.08
CA CYS A 24 -4.64 -12.52 -21.30
C CYS A 24 -4.30 -12.16 -19.85
N ARG A 25 -4.38 -13.14 -18.93
CA ARG A 25 -4.15 -12.88 -17.49
C ARG A 25 -2.79 -12.23 -17.17
N PRO A 26 -1.66 -12.72 -17.69
CA PRO A 26 -0.37 -12.07 -17.44
C PRO A 26 -0.28 -10.63 -17.94
N CYS A 27 -0.77 -10.35 -19.15
CA CYS A 27 -0.76 -8.99 -19.71
C CYS A 27 -1.72 -8.06 -18.96
N TYR A 28 -2.88 -8.54 -18.52
CA TYR A 28 -3.79 -7.77 -17.68
C TYR A 28 -3.16 -7.36 -16.34
N LEU A 29 -2.44 -8.28 -15.69
CA LEU A 29 -1.74 -7.99 -14.43
C LEU A 29 -0.54 -7.04 -14.63
N HIS A 30 0.08 -7.05 -15.80
CA HIS A 30 1.22 -6.19 -16.11
C HIS A 30 0.82 -4.81 -16.65
N ALA A 31 -0.39 -4.67 -17.19
CA ALA A 31 -0.90 -3.45 -17.81
C ALA A 31 -0.72 -2.18 -16.94
N PRO A 32 -1.02 -2.17 -15.63
CA PRO A 32 -0.78 -1.00 -14.79
C PRO A 32 0.69 -0.61 -14.65
N HIS A 33 1.61 -1.58 -14.71
CA HIS A 33 3.05 -1.33 -14.58
C HIS A 33 3.67 -0.70 -15.84
N VAL A 34 3.02 -0.84 -17.00
CA VAL A 34 3.44 -0.24 -18.27
C VAL A 34 2.62 1.00 -18.63
N GLY A 35 1.88 1.56 -17.66
CA GLY A 35 1.08 2.78 -17.86
C GLY A 35 -0.22 2.58 -18.65
N LEU A 36 -0.65 1.34 -18.87
CA LEU A 36 -1.90 1.07 -19.55
C LEU A 36 -3.07 1.30 -18.58
N ILE A 37 -3.89 2.30 -18.87
CA ILE A 37 -5.11 2.58 -18.10
C ILE A 37 -6.14 1.52 -18.47
N LEU A 38 -6.39 0.60 -17.56
CA LEU A 38 -7.45 -0.39 -17.71
C LEU A 38 -8.80 0.27 -17.46
N PRO A 39 -9.83 -0.02 -18.28
CA PRO A 39 -11.18 0.42 -17.96
C PRO A 39 -11.57 -0.17 -16.60
N THR A 40 -12.10 0.67 -15.71
CA THR A 40 -12.67 0.23 -14.44
C THR A 40 -13.91 -0.61 -14.72
N VAL A 41 -13.73 -1.93 -14.79
CA VAL A 41 -14.85 -2.86 -15.01
C VAL A 41 -15.58 -3.06 -13.68
N GLY A 42 -16.54 -2.19 -13.42
CA GLY A 42 -17.46 -2.29 -12.28
C GLY A 42 -17.18 -1.33 -11.12
N PRO A 43 -18.08 -1.32 -10.12
CA PRO A 43 -17.94 -0.46 -8.95
C PRO A 43 -16.65 -0.80 -8.19
N SER A 44 -16.04 0.19 -7.57
CA SER A 44 -14.82 0.04 -6.77
C SER A 44 -15.03 0.63 -5.38
N GLY A 45 -14.15 0.32 -4.43
CA GLY A 45 -14.32 0.82 -3.06
C GLY A 45 -15.68 0.40 -2.47
N ALA A 46 -16.37 1.34 -1.82
CA ALA A 46 -17.63 1.11 -1.11
C ALA A 46 -18.77 0.56 -1.99
N ASP A 47 -18.73 0.84 -3.29
CA ASP A 47 -19.80 0.44 -4.21
C ASP A 47 -19.66 -1.03 -4.67
N HIS A 48 -18.51 -1.66 -4.42
CA HIS A 48 -18.26 -3.04 -4.84
C HIS A 48 -18.87 -4.02 -3.82
N GLY A 49 -19.69 -4.98 -4.25
CA GLY A 49 -20.39 -5.92 -3.34
C GLY A 49 -19.47 -6.78 -2.45
N ALA A 50 -18.20 -6.97 -2.84
CA ALA A 50 -17.18 -7.63 -2.00
C ALA A 50 -16.38 -6.67 -1.10
N TRP A 51 -16.76 -5.40 -1.04
CA TRP A 51 -16.12 -4.41 -0.18
C TRP A 51 -16.40 -4.72 1.27
N LYS A 52 -15.34 -4.95 2.04
CA LYS A 52 -15.46 -5.32 3.44
C LYS A 52 -15.59 -4.12 4.38
N GLY A 53 -15.47 -2.88 3.89
CA GLY A 53 -15.49 -1.68 4.75
C GLY A 53 -14.52 -1.82 5.93
N GLU A 54 -15.05 -1.64 7.14
CA GLU A 54 -14.36 -1.81 8.43
C GLU A 54 -14.04 -3.28 8.78
N ALA A 55 -14.71 -4.24 8.15
CA ALA A 55 -14.49 -5.67 8.36
C ALA A 55 -13.26 -6.21 7.61
N VAL A 56 -12.45 -5.35 6.99
CA VAL A 56 -11.23 -5.75 6.29
C VAL A 56 -10.21 -6.36 7.25
N GLY A 57 -9.53 -7.42 6.81
CA GLY A 57 -8.39 -8.00 7.54
C GLY A 57 -7.07 -7.32 7.19
N TYR A 58 -5.99 -7.68 7.88
CA TYR A 58 -4.68 -7.05 7.76
C TYR A 58 -4.17 -6.96 6.31
N VAL A 59 -4.24 -8.06 5.57
CA VAL A 59 -3.83 -8.12 4.15
C VAL A 59 -4.66 -7.16 3.30
N GLY A 60 -5.98 -7.13 3.50
CA GLY A 60 -6.85 -6.26 2.73
C GLY A 60 -6.64 -4.78 3.05
N ALA A 61 -6.26 -4.44 4.28
CA ALA A 61 -5.89 -3.08 4.65
C ALA A 61 -4.60 -2.65 3.93
N HIS A 62 -3.56 -3.48 3.94
CA HIS A 62 -2.33 -3.22 3.17
C HIS A 62 -2.59 -3.12 1.66
N ASP A 63 -3.45 -3.97 1.11
CA ASP A 63 -3.84 -3.90 -0.31
C ASP A 63 -4.49 -2.55 -0.66
N ARG A 64 -5.31 -1.98 0.25
CA ARG A 64 -5.90 -0.64 0.04
C ARG A 64 -4.83 0.44 0.02
N VAL A 65 -3.88 0.39 0.95
CA VAL A 65 -2.74 1.33 1.00
C VAL A 65 -1.93 1.27 -0.30
N VAL A 66 -1.63 0.07 -0.78
CA VAL A 66 -0.89 -0.13 -2.03
C VAL A 66 -1.68 0.32 -3.25
N ARG A 67 -3.01 0.17 -3.27
CA ARG A 67 -3.84 0.67 -4.38
C ARG A 67 -3.93 2.19 -4.41
N LEU A 68 -4.00 2.83 -3.24
CA LEU A 68 -4.14 4.29 -3.15
C LEU A 68 -2.79 5.00 -3.35
N HIS A 69 -1.73 4.52 -2.71
CA HIS A 69 -0.42 5.20 -2.69
C HIS A 69 0.65 4.45 -3.50
N GLY A 70 0.35 3.29 -4.08
CA GLY A 70 1.38 2.46 -4.72
C GLY A 70 2.28 1.74 -3.71
N THR A 71 3.37 1.14 -4.21
CA THR A 71 4.27 0.36 -3.36
C THR A 71 5.10 1.27 -2.46
N ALA A 72 5.32 0.88 -1.19
CA ALA A 72 6.14 1.65 -0.24
C ALA A 72 7.56 1.94 -0.77
N ARG A 73 8.11 1.06 -1.62
CA ARG A 73 9.42 1.24 -2.27
C ARG A 73 9.52 2.50 -3.13
N LEU A 74 8.41 3.14 -3.51
CA LEU A 74 8.46 4.41 -4.22
C LEU A 74 8.86 5.58 -3.31
N TYR A 75 8.84 5.39 -1.99
CA TYR A 75 9.01 6.44 -0.98
C TYR A 75 10.29 6.25 -0.14
N GLN A 76 10.77 7.35 0.43
CA GLN A 76 11.76 7.32 1.51
C GLN A 76 11.09 6.89 2.82
N CYS A 77 11.84 6.21 3.69
CA CYS A 77 11.39 5.88 5.02
C CYS A 77 11.07 7.15 5.81
N THR A 78 9.94 7.18 6.51
CA THR A 78 9.54 8.37 7.29
C THR A 78 10.45 8.63 8.51
N THR A 79 11.25 7.65 8.93
CA THR A 79 12.04 7.71 10.17
C THR A 79 13.56 7.81 9.92
N CYS A 80 14.03 7.45 8.73
CA CYS A 80 15.46 7.45 8.40
C CYS A 80 15.64 7.71 6.89
N PRO A 81 16.85 8.04 6.41
CA PRO A 81 17.06 8.36 4.98
C PRO A 81 16.99 7.14 4.04
N GLU A 82 16.83 5.93 4.56
CA GLU A 82 16.75 4.70 3.77
C GLU A 82 15.47 4.62 2.93
N ARG A 83 15.51 3.79 1.89
CA ARG A 83 14.32 3.51 1.07
C ARG A 83 13.32 2.65 1.85
N ALA A 84 12.04 2.99 1.77
CA ALA A 84 11.02 2.19 2.42
C ALA A 84 10.88 0.82 1.74
N SER A 85 10.61 -0.21 2.54
CA SER A 85 10.40 -1.58 2.05
C SER A 85 8.94 -2.00 2.16
N ASP A 86 8.20 -1.42 3.11
CA ASP A 86 6.82 -1.78 3.41
C ASP A 86 6.06 -0.58 3.99
N TRP A 87 4.73 -0.67 4.00
CA TRP A 87 3.85 0.23 4.73
C TRP A 87 3.77 -0.19 6.19
N SER A 88 3.61 0.76 7.08
CA SER A 88 3.58 0.50 8.51
C SER A 88 2.58 1.43 9.18
N LEU A 89 1.70 0.86 10.00
CA LEU A 89 0.61 1.56 10.66
C LEU A 89 1.15 2.59 11.67
N ARG A 90 0.55 3.77 11.69
CA ARG A 90 0.80 4.77 12.74
C ARG A 90 0.03 4.35 14.01
N PRO A 91 0.66 4.32 15.20
CA PRO A 91 0.01 3.84 16.42
C PRO A 91 -1.32 4.52 16.73
N GLN A 92 -1.42 5.84 16.54
CA GLN A 92 -2.65 6.60 16.79
C GLN A 92 -3.79 6.35 15.78
N TRP A 93 -3.52 5.60 14.71
CA TRP A 93 -4.51 5.17 13.72
C TRP A 93 -4.89 3.70 13.88
N ALA A 94 -4.33 2.98 14.85
CA ALA A 94 -4.73 1.60 15.13
C ALA A 94 -6.16 1.57 15.68
N THR A 95 -7.09 1.01 14.89
CA THR A 95 -8.51 0.92 15.27
C THR A 95 -8.93 -0.50 15.60
N ARG A 96 -8.23 -1.52 15.08
CA ARG A 96 -8.61 -2.93 15.24
C ARG A 96 -7.42 -3.86 15.32
N PHE A 97 -7.51 -4.87 16.18
CA PHE A 97 -6.56 -5.98 16.22
C PHE A 97 -7.05 -7.15 15.35
N ASP A 98 -6.22 -7.60 14.42
CA ASP A 98 -6.45 -8.81 13.62
C ASP A 98 -5.79 -10.00 14.33
N ALA A 99 -6.58 -10.77 15.06
CA ALA A 99 -6.09 -11.93 15.81
C ALA A 99 -5.43 -13.00 14.93
N LYS A 100 -5.86 -13.13 13.67
CA LYS A 100 -5.26 -14.10 12.74
C LYS A 100 -3.86 -13.64 12.29
N ALA A 101 -3.69 -12.34 12.08
CA ALA A 101 -2.40 -11.76 11.73
C ALA A 101 -1.50 -11.51 12.95
N GLY A 102 -2.08 -11.43 14.16
CA GLY A 102 -1.39 -11.01 15.37
C GLY A 102 -0.94 -9.55 15.33
N MET A 103 -1.68 -8.69 14.61
CA MET A 103 -1.26 -7.33 14.27
C MET A 103 -2.42 -6.33 14.40
N TRP A 104 -2.11 -5.12 14.84
CA TRP A 104 -3.03 -3.99 14.71
C TRP A 104 -3.16 -3.55 13.24
N LEU A 105 -4.34 -3.08 12.87
CA LEU A 105 -4.63 -2.53 11.55
C LEU A 105 -5.51 -1.27 11.65
N SER A 106 -5.49 -0.50 10.56
CA SER A 106 -6.51 0.50 10.21
C SER A 106 -7.13 0.14 8.86
N PRO A 107 -8.45 0.25 8.67
CA PRO A 107 -9.09 0.15 7.37
C PRO A 107 -8.87 1.39 6.50
N ASP A 108 -8.48 2.51 7.09
CA ASP A 108 -8.15 3.77 6.44
C ASP A 108 -6.69 3.75 5.94
N PRO A 109 -6.47 3.85 4.61
CA PRO A 109 -5.13 3.93 4.02
C PRO A 109 -4.26 5.06 4.57
N GLU A 110 -4.84 6.20 4.94
CA GLU A 110 -4.11 7.36 5.46
C GLU A 110 -3.46 7.04 6.82
N GLY A 111 -3.89 5.98 7.50
CA GLY A 111 -3.28 5.52 8.75
C GLY A 111 -1.86 4.98 8.62
N TYR A 112 -1.34 4.77 7.40
CA TYR A 112 -0.06 4.10 7.15
C TYR A 112 1.03 5.06 6.70
N THR A 113 2.28 4.71 6.98
CA THR A 113 3.48 5.43 6.53
C THR A 113 4.49 4.46 5.93
N PRO A 114 5.24 4.83 4.88
CA PRO A 114 6.27 3.99 4.31
C PRO A 114 7.47 3.92 5.27
N GLN A 115 7.94 2.71 5.56
CA GLN A 115 9.09 2.47 6.41
C GLN A 115 10.05 1.43 5.81
N CYS A 116 11.34 1.59 6.09
CA CYS A 116 12.33 0.55 5.83
C CYS A 116 12.15 -0.60 6.84
N LYS A 117 12.71 -1.77 6.53
CA LYS A 117 12.56 -2.98 7.33
C LYS A 117 13.04 -2.80 8.77
N ALA A 118 14.16 -2.11 8.97
CA ALA A 118 14.72 -1.86 10.30
C ALA A 118 13.79 -0.99 11.17
N CYS A 119 13.31 0.14 10.64
CA CYS A 119 12.37 1.01 11.35
C CYS A 119 11.02 0.30 11.61
N ASN A 120 10.53 -0.48 10.66
CA ASN A 120 9.28 -1.22 10.82
C ASN A 120 9.41 -2.28 11.93
N ASN A 121 10.53 -3.00 11.99
CA ASN A 121 10.80 -3.97 13.07
C ASN A 121 10.92 -3.28 14.43
N ALA A 122 11.63 -2.14 14.50
CA ALA A 122 11.74 -1.36 15.74
C ALA A 122 10.36 -0.90 16.23
N ARG A 123 9.50 -0.44 15.31
CA ARG A 123 8.12 -0.06 15.64
C ARG A 123 7.30 -1.26 16.12
N ARG A 124 7.35 -2.40 15.43
CA ARG A 124 6.67 -3.63 15.86
C ARG A 124 7.11 -4.08 17.25
N ALA A 125 8.42 -3.98 17.56
CA ALA A 125 8.94 -4.30 18.89
C ALA A 125 8.39 -3.35 19.96
N LEU A 126 8.33 -2.04 19.67
CA LEU A 126 7.69 -1.06 20.56
C LEU A 126 6.20 -1.36 20.74
N ASP A 127 5.47 -1.65 19.66
CA ASP A 127 4.04 -1.99 19.73
C ASP A 127 3.80 -3.25 20.57
N GLN A 128 4.65 -4.28 20.44
CA GLN A 128 4.59 -5.49 21.27
C GLN A 128 4.87 -5.20 22.74
N GLN A 129 5.87 -4.35 23.05
CA GLN A 129 6.14 -3.90 24.42
C GLN A 129 4.94 -3.14 24.97
N TYR A 130 4.39 -2.19 24.22
CA TYR A 130 3.19 -1.46 24.62
C TYR A 130 2.00 -2.40 24.82
N GLN A 131 1.78 -3.40 23.97
CA GLN A 131 0.72 -4.39 24.18
C GLN A 131 0.93 -5.20 25.46
N ALA A 132 2.16 -5.64 25.75
CA ALA A 132 2.47 -6.38 26.97
C ALA A 132 2.24 -5.54 28.23
N HIS A 133 2.59 -4.25 28.19
CA HIS A 133 2.37 -3.32 29.30
C HIS A 133 0.92 -2.82 29.40
N ALA A 134 0.25 -2.59 28.28
CA ALA A 134 -1.11 -2.09 28.22
C ALA A 134 -2.13 -3.20 28.52
N GLY A 135 -1.81 -4.46 28.25
CA GLY A 135 -2.56 -5.61 28.78
C GLY A 135 -2.58 -5.65 30.31
N ALA A 136 -1.70 -4.90 30.99
CA ALA A 136 -1.74 -4.70 32.44
C ALA A 136 -2.53 -3.44 32.88
N LEU A 137 -2.98 -2.59 31.95
CA LEU A 137 -3.67 -1.31 32.22
C LEU A 137 -5.03 -1.13 31.51
N TYR A 138 -5.41 -2.03 30.59
CA TYR A 138 -6.72 -2.01 29.93
C TYR A 138 -7.74 -2.87 30.71
N VAL A 139 -8.56 -2.20 31.51
CA VAL A 139 -9.83 -2.73 32.01
C VAL A 139 -10.92 -2.40 30.99
N ASP A 140 -11.77 -3.38 30.67
CA ASP A 140 -12.96 -3.24 29.82
C ASP A 140 -13.88 -2.11 30.34
N THR A 141 -13.75 -0.91 29.81
CA THR A 141 -14.78 0.13 29.97
C THR A 141 -15.79 0.04 28.82
N PRO A 142 -17.11 0.07 29.11
CA PRO A 142 -18.13 0.20 28.07
C PRO A 142 -17.96 1.57 27.39
N GLY A 143 -17.40 1.59 26.19
CA GLY A 143 -16.99 2.80 25.48
C GLY A 143 -15.74 2.62 24.61
N GLY A 144 -14.96 1.55 24.86
CA GLY A 144 -13.84 1.15 24.02
C GLY A 144 -12.52 1.88 24.33
N PRO A 145 -11.37 1.25 24.07
CA PRO A 145 -10.06 1.80 24.37
C PRO A 145 -9.68 2.90 23.39
N VAL A 146 -9.64 4.16 23.86
CA VAL A 146 -8.86 5.21 23.17
C VAL A 146 -7.50 5.25 23.85
N PRO A 147 -6.38 4.96 23.15
CA PRO A 147 -5.07 5.12 23.75
C PRO A 147 -4.87 6.60 24.12
N VAL A 148 -4.75 6.87 25.42
CA VAL A 148 -4.27 8.18 25.91
C VAL A 148 -2.79 8.23 25.59
N VAL A 149 -2.45 8.62 24.36
CA VAL A 149 -1.06 8.85 23.96
C VAL A 149 -0.58 10.08 24.72
N ALA A 150 0.43 9.92 25.57
CA ALA A 150 1.12 11.04 26.20
C ALA A 150 1.65 12.00 25.10
N PRO A 151 1.27 13.29 25.12
CA PRO A 151 1.49 14.20 24.02
C PRO A 151 2.90 14.82 24.13
N THR A 152 3.97 14.10 23.79
CA THR A 152 5.31 14.74 23.83
C THR A 152 6.26 14.43 22.68
N LEU A 153 5.89 13.67 21.64
CA LEU A 153 6.74 13.52 20.44
C LEU A 153 6.01 13.72 19.10
N ALA A 154 4.86 14.39 19.10
CA ALA A 154 4.18 14.80 17.89
C ALA A 154 4.69 16.18 17.43
N ARG A 155 5.82 16.25 16.72
CA ARG A 155 6.14 17.43 15.88
C ARG A 155 7.16 17.13 14.78
N ARG A 156 6.65 16.59 13.68
CA ARG A 156 6.84 17.13 12.31
C ARG A 156 5.94 16.32 11.38
N LEU A 157 4.80 16.90 11.01
CA LEU A 157 4.07 16.49 9.82
C LEU A 157 4.94 16.89 8.62
N VAL A 158 5.81 15.99 8.18
CA VAL A 158 6.41 16.09 6.86
C VAL A 158 5.25 15.81 5.90
N ARG A 159 4.74 16.85 5.23
CA ARG A 159 3.93 16.64 4.02
C ARG A 159 4.73 15.72 3.13
N TRP A 160 4.12 14.63 2.66
CA TRP A 160 4.69 13.78 1.64
C TRP A 160 5.06 14.68 0.45
N THR A 161 6.32 15.08 0.35
CA THR A 161 6.82 15.63 -0.89
C THR A 161 6.79 14.46 -1.86
N GLU A 162 5.88 14.54 -2.82
CA GLU A 162 5.94 13.75 -4.04
C GLU A 162 7.38 13.69 -4.53
N ALA A 163 7.78 12.53 -5.03
CA ALA A 163 9.14 12.25 -5.45
C ALA A 163 9.75 13.44 -6.23
N ALA A 164 10.98 13.81 -5.87
CA ALA A 164 11.80 14.75 -6.63
C ALA A 164 11.83 14.36 -8.12
N PRO A 165 11.94 15.34 -9.05
CA PRO A 165 11.90 15.08 -10.48
C PRO A 165 12.93 14.01 -10.87
N THR A 166 12.48 13.10 -11.73
CA THR A 166 13.32 12.15 -12.45
C THR A 166 14.57 12.86 -12.95
N VAL A 167 15.74 12.30 -12.59
CA VAL A 167 17.04 12.62 -13.18
C VAL A 167 16.85 12.91 -14.67
N ALA A 168 17.11 14.16 -15.05
CA ALA A 168 17.20 14.55 -16.44
C ALA A 168 18.19 13.61 -17.12
N GLU A 169 17.69 13.00 -18.17
CA GLU A 169 18.39 12.17 -19.12
C GLU A 169 19.50 13.02 -19.75
N THR A 170 20.71 12.97 -19.20
CA THR A 170 21.90 13.47 -19.89
C THR A 170 22.23 12.45 -20.98
N LEU A 171 21.58 12.58 -22.14
CA LEU A 171 22.06 11.95 -23.36
C LEU A 171 23.41 12.57 -23.70
N PRO A 172 24.50 11.80 -23.85
CA PRO A 172 25.71 12.32 -24.46
C PRO A 172 25.39 12.72 -25.90
N LEU A 173 25.67 13.98 -26.25
CA LEU A 173 25.77 14.43 -27.64
C LEU A 173 26.96 13.69 -28.27
N TRP A 174 26.68 12.75 -29.16
CA TRP A 174 27.72 12.19 -30.04
C TRP A 174 28.00 13.26 -31.09
N GLU A 175 29.16 13.88 -31.01
CA GLU A 175 29.65 14.77 -32.05
C GLU A 175 29.96 13.96 -33.31
N ASP A 176 29.43 14.43 -34.42
CA ASP A 176 29.60 13.87 -35.77
C ASP A 176 30.93 14.36 -36.35
N PRO A 177 31.94 13.51 -36.62
CA PRO A 177 33.15 13.94 -37.30
C PRO A 177 32.92 14.03 -38.81
N ARG A 178 33.10 15.23 -39.35
CA ARG A 178 33.22 15.52 -40.79
C ARG A 178 34.50 14.94 -41.39
#